data_AF-A0AAV5IXJ0-F1
#
_entry.id   AF-A0AAV5IXJ0-F1
#
_cell.length_a   1.000
_cell.length_b   1.000
_cell.length_c   1.000
_cell.angle_alpha   90.00
_cell.angle_beta   90.00
_cell.angle_gamma   90.00
#
_symmetry.space_group_name_H-M   'P 1'
#
loop_
_entity.id
_entity.type
_entity.pdbx_description
1 polymer ?
#
loop_
_entity_poly.entity_id
_entity_poly.type
_entity_poly.pdbx_seq_one_letter_code
_entity_poly.pdbx_strand_id
1 'polypeptide(L)'
;MKISLGQEHIGYRRLDFPILKLSVVGGRPFSCGGGRIFRKRLLSARYGIQDMDGSASRIYHTAQGAPEDHLVILLAHNGPTGLGSELNDICGKDWVFGGGDHGDPDLAQAISQLKETTKLCIPLVVFGHMHKELAYGNGLRKMIVVGPDNTIYLNGAIVPRVKGLVNEQNATMVDNETQLPSSESGGSTRAFTMIEILNRRVDKIAETWVSVVGDKTTLQEEHILFQRSD
;
A
#
# COMPACT_ATOMS: atom_id res chain seq x y z
N MET A 1 -17.64 -20.81 8.19
CA MET A 1 -17.60 -19.38 7.84
C MET A 1 -17.29 -19.26 6.35
N LYS A 2 -18.17 -18.70 5.51
CA LYS A 2 -17.88 -18.54 4.06
C LYS A 2 -16.76 -17.51 3.89
N ILE A 3 -15.61 -17.95 3.37
CA ILE A 3 -14.45 -17.08 3.11
C ILE A 3 -14.70 -16.38 1.77
N SER A 4 -15.40 -15.23 1.79
CA SER A 4 -15.77 -14.53 0.54
C SER A 4 -14.64 -13.70 -0.09
N LEU A 5 -13.44 -13.67 0.51
CA LEU A 5 -12.30 -12.83 0.08
C LEU A 5 -11.01 -13.64 -0.15
N GLY A 6 -11.10 -14.96 -0.28
CA GLY A 6 -9.92 -15.84 -0.41
C GLY A 6 -9.18 -16.08 0.91
N GLN A 7 -8.22 -17.01 0.88
CA GLN A 7 -7.44 -17.40 2.06
C GLN A 7 -6.39 -16.35 2.42
N GLU A 8 -5.96 -15.59 1.43
CA GLU A 8 -4.91 -14.59 1.50
C GLU A 8 -5.42 -13.22 2.00
N HIS A 9 -6.73 -13.08 2.25
CA HIS A 9 -7.28 -11.85 2.82
C HIS A 9 -6.87 -11.69 4.29
N ILE A 10 -6.06 -10.67 4.55
CA ILE A 10 -5.48 -10.41 5.87
C ILE A 10 -6.10 -9.24 6.65
N GLY A 11 -7.19 -8.62 6.19
CA GLY A 11 -7.82 -7.54 6.98
C GLY A 11 -8.18 -8.00 8.39
N TYR A 12 -7.57 -7.38 9.42
CA TYR A 12 -7.59 -7.81 10.82
C TYR A 12 -7.16 -9.27 11.08
N ARG A 13 -6.28 -9.79 10.23
CA ARG A 13 -5.74 -11.15 10.30
C ARG A 13 -4.24 -11.11 10.04
N ARG A 14 -3.60 -12.26 10.26
CA ARG A 14 -2.18 -12.47 10.04
C ARG A 14 -1.97 -13.67 9.12
N LEU A 15 -0.95 -13.60 8.28
CA LEU A 15 -0.36 -14.74 7.59
C LEU A 15 1.09 -14.90 8.03
N ASP A 16 1.46 -16.12 8.38
CA ASP A 16 2.81 -16.46 8.83
C ASP A 16 3.53 -17.23 7.73
N PHE A 17 4.79 -16.87 7.51
CA PHE A 17 5.72 -17.51 6.58
C PHE A 17 6.94 -18.00 7.38
N PRO A 18 6.86 -19.17 8.04
CA PRO A 18 7.91 -19.63 8.97
C PRO A 18 9.29 -19.79 8.33
N ILE A 19 9.34 -20.26 7.09
CA ILE A 19 10.60 -20.42 6.34
C ILE A 19 11.31 -19.07 6.16
N LEU A 20 10.54 -18.00 5.95
CA LEU A 20 11.05 -16.64 5.78
C LEU A 20 11.20 -15.89 7.12
N LYS A 21 10.75 -16.50 8.23
CA LYS A 21 10.61 -15.83 9.53
C LYS A 21 9.91 -14.48 9.40
N LEU A 22 8.77 -14.49 8.70
CA LEU A 22 8.00 -13.30 8.34
C LEU A 22 6.54 -13.51 8.70
N SER A 23 5.91 -12.47 9.24
CA SER A 23 4.47 -12.38 9.43
C SER A 23 3.93 -11.12 8.75
N VAL A 24 2.85 -11.25 8.00
CA VAL A 24 2.13 -10.12 7.41
C VAL A 24 0.81 -9.94 8.14
N VAL A 25 0.61 -8.77 8.73
CA VAL A 25 -0.58 -8.43 9.52
C VAL A 25 -1.37 -7.36 8.78
N GLY A 26 -2.64 -7.61 8.52
CA GLY A 26 -3.49 -6.65 7.84
C GLY A 26 -4.19 -5.70 8.80
N GLY A 27 -4.17 -4.41 8.46
CA GLY A 27 -4.90 -3.34 9.13
C GLY A 27 -6.40 -3.36 8.84
N ARG A 28 -7.03 -2.21 9.07
CA ARG A 28 -8.46 -2.00 8.85
C ARG A 28 -8.83 -2.09 7.36
N PRO A 29 -9.70 -3.05 6.96
CA PRO A 29 -10.21 -3.10 5.61
C PRO A 29 -11.20 -1.94 5.37
N PHE A 30 -11.32 -1.51 4.11
CA PHE A 30 -12.22 -0.43 3.70
C PHE A 30 -11.91 0.93 4.33
N SER A 31 -10.71 1.16 4.85
CA SER A 31 -10.32 2.50 5.27
C SER A 31 -10.48 3.49 4.10
N CYS A 32 -10.91 4.71 4.42
CA CYS A 32 -10.88 5.85 3.51
C CYS A 32 -10.12 7.01 4.14
N GLY A 33 -9.19 6.69 5.04
CA GLY A 33 -8.42 7.64 5.83
C GLY A 33 -9.17 8.42 6.89
N GLY A 34 -8.39 9.07 7.74
CA GLY A 34 -8.85 9.91 8.84
C GLY A 34 -9.55 9.18 9.99
N GLY A 35 -10.02 9.96 10.96
CA GLY A 35 -10.55 9.49 12.23
C GLY A 35 -11.94 8.85 12.22
N ARG A 36 -12.51 8.51 11.05
CA ARG A 36 -13.87 7.95 10.96
C ARG A 36 -13.87 6.48 10.51
N ILE A 37 -14.85 5.72 10.99
CA ILE A 37 -15.09 4.35 10.53
C ILE A 37 -15.98 4.37 9.29
N PHE A 38 -15.39 4.06 8.14
CA PHE A 38 -16.13 3.82 6.92
C PHE A 38 -16.78 2.43 6.94
N ARG A 39 -18.01 2.33 6.42
CA ARG A 39 -18.80 1.07 6.39
C ARG A 39 -18.93 0.38 7.76
N LYS A 40 -19.22 1.13 8.83
CA LYS A 40 -19.38 0.61 10.21
C LYS A 40 -20.25 -0.65 10.33
N ARG A 41 -21.39 -0.73 9.61
CA ARG A 41 -22.25 -1.93 9.62
C ARG A 41 -21.53 -3.18 9.09
N LEU A 42 -20.73 -3.04 8.03
CA LEU A 42 -19.97 -4.14 7.44
C LEU A 42 -18.81 -4.55 8.36
N LEU A 43 -18.11 -3.59 8.94
CA LEU A 43 -17.01 -3.85 9.87
C LEU A 43 -17.49 -4.55 11.13
N SER A 44 -18.61 -4.11 11.70
CA SER A 44 -19.25 -4.77 12.85
C SER A 44 -19.69 -6.18 12.51
N ALA A 45 -20.45 -6.37 11.42
CA ALA A 45 -20.99 -7.68 11.05
C ALA A 45 -19.90 -8.71 10.68
N ARG A 46 -18.81 -8.29 10.03
CA ARG A 46 -17.78 -9.21 9.51
C ARG A 46 -16.56 -9.37 10.42
N TYR A 47 -16.24 -8.35 11.22
CA TYR A 47 -15.01 -8.31 12.03
C TYR A 47 -15.27 -8.00 13.51
N GLY A 48 -16.51 -7.67 13.90
CA GLY A 48 -16.86 -7.31 15.28
C GLY A 48 -16.33 -5.95 15.71
N ILE A 49 -15.93 -5.08 14.78
CA ILE A 49 -15.32 -3.77 15.09
C ILE A 49 -16.38 -2.67 15.05
N GLN A 50 -16.46 -1.86 16.11
CA GLN A 50 -17.47 -0.79 16.25
C GLN A 50 -16.90 0.63 16.27
N ASP A 51 -15.65 0.79 16.68
CA ASP A 51 -14.95 2.05 16.92
C ASP A 51 -13.44 1.90 16.65
N MET A 52 -12.75 3.05 16.68
CA MET A 52 -11.33 3.11 16.33
C MET A 52 -10.46 2.38 17.36
N ASP A 53 -10.81 2.45 18.64
CA ASP A 53 -10.08 1.75 19.70
C ASP A 53 -10.18 0.23 19.54
N GLY A 54 -11.37 -0.29 19.22
CA GLY A 54 -11.57 -1.69 18.89
C GLY A 54 -10.79 -2.10 17.64
N SER A 55 -10.70 -1.22 16.64
CA SER A 55 -9.87 -1.43 15.45
C SER A 55 -8.38 -1.52 15.80
N ALA A 56 -7.87 -0.55 16.56
CA ALA A 56 -6.48 -0.51 17.00
C ALA A 56 -6.13 -1.75 17.83
N SER A 57 -6.98 -2.09 18.79
CA SER A 57 -6.82 -3.28 19.65
C SER A 57 -6.80 -4.57 18.83
N ARG A 58 -7.64 -4.67 17.79
CA ARG A 58 -7.65 -5.83 16.90
C ARG A 58 -6.36 -5.95 16.11
N ILE A 59 -5.84 -4.85 15.57
CA ILE A 59 -4.55 -4.83 14.85
C ILE A 59 -3.41 -5.22 15.80
N TYR A 60 -3.38 -4.61 16.99
CA TYR A 60 -2.41 -4.89 18.05
C TYR A 60 -2.36 -6.38 18.40
N HIS A 61 -3.48 -6.98 18.80
CA HIS A 61 -3.49 -8.40 19.21
C HIS A 61 -3.19 -9.36 18.06
N THR A 62 -3.56 -8.99 16.83
CA THR A 62 -3.23 -9.79 15.64
C THR A 62 -1.72 -9.83 15.40
N ALA A 63 -1.04 -8.68 15.52
CA ALA A 63 0.40 -8.58 15.42
C ALA A 63 1.13 -9.21 16.61
N GLN A 64 0.64 -9.00 17.82
CA GLN A 64 1.21 -9.56 19.06
C GLN A 64 1.32 -11.09 19.01
N GLY A 65 0.38 -11.78 18.36
CA GLY A 65 0.44 -13.23 18.25
C GLY A 65 1.50 -13.77 17.27
N ALA A 66 2.24 -12.90 16.56
CA ALA A 66 3.28 -13.32 15.62
C ALA A 66 4.40 -14.05 16.37
N PRO A 67 5.04 -15.08 15.79
CA PRO A 67 6.17 -15.73 16.44
C PRO A 67 7.29 -14.73 16.77
N GLU A 68 7.95 -14.89 17.92
CA GLU A 68 8.94 -13.93 18.42
C GLU A 68 10.12 -13.72 17.46
N ASP A 69 10.51 -14.78 16.74
CA ASP A 69 11.60 -14.72 15.77
C ASP A 69 11.14 -14.26 14.38
N HIS A 70 9.89 -13.87 14.19
CA HIS A 70 9.41 -13.29 12.94
C HIS A 70 9.66 -11.79 12.85
N LEU A 71 9.89 -11.28 11.64
CA LEU A 71 9.69 -9.87 11.35
C LEU A 71 8.23 -9.64 10.97
N VAL A 72 7.66 -8.51 11.35
CA VAL A 72 6.24 -8.18 11.13
C VAL A 72 6.14 -7.07 10.10
N ILE A 73 5.45 -7.33 8.99
CA ILE A 73 5.06 -6.32 8.01
C ILE A 73 3.58 -6.00 8.26
N LEU A 74 3.27 -4.72 8.46
CA LEU A 74 1.90 -4.25 8.50
C LEU A 74 1.44 -3.88 7.09
N LEU A 75 0.27 -4.37 6.66
CA LEU A 75 -0.36 -4.02 5.39
C LEU A 75 -1.70 -3.36 5.64
N ALA A 76 -1.89 -2.12 5.21
CA ALA A 76 -3.14 -1.39 5.37
C ALA A 76 -3.63 -0.79 4.06
N HIS A 77 -4.89 -0.35 4.02
CA HIS A 77 -5.37 0.39 2.85
C HIS A 77 -4.81 1.82 2.81
N ASN A 78 -4.78 2.49 3.96
CA ASN A 78 -4.23 3.83 4.13
C ASN A 78 -3.15 3.84 5.22
N GLY A 79 -2.25 4.84 5.20
CA GLY A 79 -1.14 4.95 6.15
C GLY A 79 -1.59 5.46 7.52
N PRO A 80 -0.73 5.38 8.56
CA PRO A 80 -1.05 5.88 9.89
C PRO A 80 -1.10 7.41 9.92
N THR A 81 -1.86 7.96 10.86
CA THR A 81 -1.80 9.41 11.15
C THR A 81 -0.45 9.79 11.78
N GLY A 82 -0.09 11.07 11.71
CA GLY A 82 1.21 11.62 12.12
C GLY A 82 2.20 11.77 10.97
N LEU A 83 1.79 11.45 9.73
CA LEU A 83 2.63 11.47 8.53
C LEU A 83 2.02 12.32 7.41
N GLY A 84 1.17 13.29 7.75
CA GLY A 84 0.41 14.12 6.79
C GLY A 84 0.37 15.60 7.13
N SER A 85 1.45 16.18 7.69
CA SER A 85 1.53 17.61 8.03
C SER A 85 1.36 18.51 6.82
N GLU A 86 2.05 18.18 5.73
CA GLU A 86 2.04 18.91 4.47
C GLU A 86 1.19 18.19 3.43
N LEU A 87 0.76 18.95 2.42
CA LEU A 87 -0.13 18.48 1.36
C LEU A 87 0.44 17.28 0.57
N ASN A 88 1.75 17.30 0.34
CA ASN A 88 2.47 16.27 -0.40
C ASN A 88 3.11 15.19 0.49
N ASP A 89 2.87 15.22 1.80
CA ASP A 89 3.33 14.16 2.69
C ASP A 89 2.61 12.85 2.38
N ILE A 90 3.19 11.74 2.82
CA ILE A 90 2.74 10.39 2.48
C ILE A 90 1.27 10.12 2.88
N CYS A 91 0.79 10.76 3.96
CA CYS A 91 -0.60 10.74 4.41
C CYS A 91 -1.30 12.13 4.33
N GLY A 92 -0.73 13.09 3.60
CA GLY A 92 -1.23 14.47 3.51
C GLY A 92 -2.47 14.61 2.62
N LYS A 93 -3.50 15.33 3.07
CA LYS A 93 -4.72 15.59 2.29
C LYS A 93 -4.48 16.70 1.27
N ASP A 94 -4.70 16.42 -0.01
CA ASP A 94 -4.39 17.31 -1.14
C ASP A 94 -5.57 17.78 -1.98
N TRP A 95 -6.78 17.28 -1.68
CA TRP A 95 -8.00 17.64 -2.42
C TRP A 95 -8.88 18.68 -1.72
N VAL A 96 -8.49 19.19 -0.54
CA VAL A 96 -9.25 20.20 0.22
C VAL A 96 -8.33 21.34 0.64
N PHE A 97 -8.84 22.57 0.57
CA PHE A 97 -8.15 23.76 1.07
C PHE A 97 -7.74 23.60 2.55
N GLY A 98 -6.50 23.92 2.88
CA GLY A 98 -5.91 23.74 4.22
C GLY A 98 -5.34 22.33 4.48
N GLY A 99 -5.67 21.34 3.65
CA GLY A 99 -5.06 20.00 3.69
C GLY A 99 -5.18 19.25 5.03
N GLY A 100 -4.04 18.88 5.60
CA GLY A 100 -3.90 18.20 6.88
C GLY A 100 -3.84 16.68 6.80
N ASP A 101 -3.63 16.04 7.95
CA ASP A 101 -3.39 14.61 8.03
C ASP A 101 -4.65 13.80 7.67
N HIS A 102 -4.47 12.83 6.77
CA HIS A 102 -5.51 11.90 6.35
C HIS A 102 -5.21 10.45 6.73
N GLY A 103 -4.20 10.21 7.54
CA GLY A 103 -3.84 8.89 8.03
C GLY A 103 -4.87 8.28 8.99
N ASP A 104 -4.72 6.98 9.20
CA ASP A 104 -5.53 6.14 10.05
C ASP A 104 -5.02 6.20 11.51
N PRO A 105 -5.79 6.75 12.47
CA PRO A 105 -5.36 6.83 13.86
C PRO A 105 -5.32 5.46 14.56
N ASP A 106 -6.19 4.52 14.15
CA ASP A 106 -6.20 3.16 14.69
C ASP A 106 -4.92 2.39 14.34
N LEU A 107 -4.41 2.57 13.11
CA LEU A 107 -3.13 2.00 12.70
C LEU A 107 -1.96 2.65 13.46
N ALA A 108 -1.96 3.97 13.61
CA ALA A 108 -0.92 4.69 14.36
C ALA A 108 -0.86 4.24 15.83
N GLN A 109 -2.02 4.14 16.49
CA GLN A 109 -2.15 3.67 17.86
C GLN A 109 -1.66 2.23 18.03
N ALA A 110 -2.06 1.32 17.13
CA ALA A 110 -1.60 -0.06 17.18
C ALA A 110 -0.08 -0.17 17.02
N ILE A 111 0.51 0.60 16.09
CA ILE A 111 1.97 0.65 15.88
C ILE A 111 2.69 1.15 17.14
N SER A 112 2.22 2.25 17.74
CA SER A 112 2.82 2.81 18.97
C SER A 112 2.79 1.78 20.10
N GLN A 113 1.62 1.18 20.34
CA GLN A 113 1.45 0.18 21.39
C GLN A 113 2.33 -1.07 21.16
N LEU A 114 2.46 -1.54 19.92
CA LEU A 114 3.34 -2.67 19.61
C LEU A 114 4.80 -2.34 19.92
N LYS A 115 5.27 -1.14 19.56
CA LYS A 115 6.64 -0.69 19.82
C LYS A 115 6.93 -0.49 21.31
N GLU A 116 5.95 -0.01 22.07
CA GLU A 116 6.08 0.23 23.50
C GLU A 116 6.03 -1.05 24.34
N THR A 117 5.21 -2.03 23.94
CA THR A 117 4.86 -3.18 24.81
C THR A 117 5.42 -4.52 24.34
N THR A 118 6.03 -4.59 23.15
CA THR A 118 6.52 -5.85 22.59
C THR A 118 7.95 -5.72 22.07
N LYS A 119 8.59 -6.86 21.76
CA LYS A 119 9.91 -6.92 21.11
C LYS A 119 9.80 -7.18 19.60
N LEU A 120 8.61 -7.03 19.02
CA LEU A 120 8.38 -7.34 17.62
C LEU A 120 9.18 -6.38 16.73
N CYS A 121 9.86 -6.95 15.73
CA CYS A 121 10.55 -6.17 14.71
C CYS A 121 9.55 -5.78 13.63
N ILE A 122 9.23 -4.50 13.52
CA ILE A 122 8.32 -3.96 12.49
C ILE A 122 9.14 -3.09 11.52
N PRO A 123 9.91 -3.68 10.59
CA PRO A 123 10.76 -2.89 9.70
C PRO A 123 9.96 -2.14 8.62
N LEU A 124 8.72 -2.55 8.35
CA LEU A 124 7.95 -2.06 7.22
C LEU A 124 6.44 -2.00 7.49
N VAL A 125 5.85 -0.86 7.13
CA VAL A 125 4.41 -0.61 7.08
C VAL A 125 4.06 -0.21 5.65
N VAL A 126 3.35 -1.08 4.93
CA VAL A 126 2.92 -0.86 3.55
C VAL A 126 1.47 -0.45 3.52
N PHE A 127 1.15 0.57 2.74
CA PHE A 127 -0.21 1.01 2.52
C PHE A 127 -0.43 1.61 1.13
N GLY A 128 -1.63 2.08 0.86
CA GLY A 128 -1.99 2.76 -0.38
C GLY A 128 -2.90 3.95 -0.13
N HIS A 129 -4.01 4.01 -0.88
CA HIS A 129 -5.05 5.05 -0.83
C HIS A 129 -4.61 6.44 -1.31
N MET A 130 -3.53 6.98 -0.76
CA MET A 130 -3.02 8.32 -1.08
C MET A 130 -2.23 8.28 -2.40
N HIS A 131 -2.82 8.72 -3.51
CA HIS A 131 -2.21 8.56 -4.83
C HIS A 131 -0.86 9.30 -4.96
N LYS A 132 0.05 8.75 -5.78
CA LYS A 132 1.36 9.34 -6.10
C LYS A 132 1.26 10.73 -6.72
N GLU A 133 0.37 10.90 -7.70
CA GLU A 133 0.07 12.21 -8.26
C GLU A 133 -0.90 12.94 -7.36
N LEU A 134 -0.59 14.20 -7.05
CA LEU A 134 -1.46 15.04 -6.23
C LEU A 134 -2.66 15.52 -7.04
N ALA A 135 -3.77 15.74 -6.32
CA ALA A 135 -5.00 16.27 -6.87
C ALA A 135 -4.73 17.55 -7.68
N TYR A 136 -5.47 17.69 -8.78
CA TYR A 136 -5.38 18.83 -9.70
C TYR A 136 -4.00 19.00 -10.38
N GLY A 137 -3.14 17.96 -10.38
CA GLY A 137 -1.83 18.01 -11.04
C GLY A 137 -0.78 18.79 -10.26
N ASN A 138 -0.96 18.94 -8.94
CA ASN A 138 -0.11 19.78 -8.09
C ASN A 138 1.23 19.14 -7.68
N GLY A 139 1.76 18.21 -8.50
CA GLY A 139 3.04 17.54 -8.27
C GLY A 139 2.91 16.13 -7.71
N LEU A 140 3.96 15.67 -7.02
CA LEU A 140 4.11 14.30 -6.55
C LEU A 140 4.13 14.21 -5.02
N ARG A 141 3.53 13.14 -4.51
CA ARG A 141 3.54 12.76 -3.11
C ARG A 141 4.85 12.08 -2.73
N LYS A 142 5.30 12.31 -1.48
CA LYS A 142 6.34 11.49 -0.85
C LYS A 142 5.82 10.06 -0.68
N MET A 143 6.46 9.10 -1.33
CA MET A 143 5.99 7.69 -1.31
C MET A 143 6.66 6.85 -0.22
N ILE A 144 7.67 7.40 0.45
CA ILE A 144 8.38 6.75 1.54
C ILE A 144 8.68 7.73 2.67
N VAL A 145 8.59 7.24 3.91
CA VAL A 145 9.09 7.91 5.11
C VAL A 145 9.84 6.89 5.95
N VAL A 146 11.02 7.25 6.46
CA VAL A 146 11.76 6.42 7.43
C VAL A 146 11.57 7.05 8.82
N GLY A 147 10.98 6.28 9.73
CA GLY A 147 10.78 6.71 11.12
C GLY A 147 12.10 6.74 11.90
N PRO A 148 12.12 7.42 13.06
CA PRO A 148 13.32 7.52 13.91
C PRO A 148 13.79 6.16 14.46
N ASP A 149 12.91 5.15 14.47
CA ASP A 149 13.20 3.78 14.86
C ASP A 149 13.54 2.86 13.68
N ASN A 150 13.80 3.45 12.50
CA ASN A 150 14.05 2.77 11.23
C ASN A 150 12.86 1.96 10.68
N THR A 151 11.64 2.16 11.20
CA THR A 151 10.44 1.65 10.53
C THR A 151 10.25 2.40 9.22
N ILE A 152 10.13 1.68 8.11
CA ILE A 152 9.83 2.28 6.82
C ILE A 152 8.31 2.30 6.60
N TYR A 153 7.77 3.47 6.26
CA TYR A 153 6.40 3.66 5.81
C TYR A 153 6.41 3.80 4.29
N LEU A 154 5.76 2.86 3.61
CA LEU A 154 5.75 2.77 2.15
C LEU A 154 4.33 2.88 1.63
N ASN A 155 4.10 3.88 0.79
CA ASN A 155 2.87 4.04 0.04
C ASN A 155 3.06 3.45 -1.36
N GLY A 156 2.28 2.42 -1.69
CA GLY A 156 2.32 1.76 -2.99
C GLY A 156 1.26 2.27 -3.98
N ALA A 157 0.53 3.35 -3.70
CA ALA A 157 -0.61 3.82 -4.50
C ALA A 157 -0.21 4.58 -5.78
N ILE A 158 0.32 3.83 -6.76
CA ILE A 158 0.51 4.30 -8.13
C ILE A 158 -0.80 4.10 -8.89
N VAL A 159 -1.32 5.14 -9.55
CA VAL A 159 -2.56 5.05 -10.34
C VAL A 159 -2.38 5.88 -11.63
N PRO A 160 -2.67 5.32 -12.82
CA PRO A 160 -3.04 3.92 -13.07
C PRO A 160 -1.84 2.97 -12.91
N ARG A 161 -2.08 1.79 -12.32
CA ARG A 161 -1.05 0.72 -12.24
C ARG A 161 -0.83 -0.01 -13.56
N VAL A 162 -1.80 0.05 -14.46
CA VAL A 162 -1.76 -0.61 -15.76
C VAL A 162 -2.04 0.46 -16.82
N LYS A 163 -1.09 0.62 -17.74
CA LYS A 163 -1.17 1.55 -18.87
C LYS A 163 -1.19 0.71 -20.15
N GLY A 164 -2.15 0.95 -21.05
CA GLY A 164 -2.15 0.30 -22.36
C GLY A 164 -1.02 0.86 -23.23
N LEU A 165 -0.32 0.00 -23.96
CA LEU A 165 0.62 0.44 -24.99
C LEU A 165 -0.21 0.89 -26.20
N VAL A 166 -0.22 2.19 -26.48
CA VAL A 166 -0.80 2.71 -27.71
C VAL A 166 0.26 2.56 -28.80
N ASN A 167 -0.06 1.86 -29.89
CA ASN A 167 0.79 1.86 -31.07
C ASN A 167 0.79 3.29 -31.65
N GLU A 168 1.90 4.02 -31.52
CA GLU A 168 2.07 5.39 -32.07
C GLU A 168 2.03 5.45 -33.61
N GLN A 169 1.68 4.37 -34.31
CA GLN A 169 1.63 4.33 -35.77
C GLN A 169 0.33 4.85 -36.39
N ASN A 170 -0.71 5.18 -35.60
CA ASN A 170 -2.01 5.64 -36.13
C ASN A 170 -2.37 7.09 -35.76
N ALA A 171 -1.40 7.92 -35.37
CA ALA A 171 -1.62 9.36 -35.17
C ALA A 171 -1.38 10.19 -36.46
N THR A 172 -1.81 9.67 -37.62
CA THR A 172 -2.04 10.49 -38.81
C THR A 172 -3.53 10.52 -39.08
N MET A 173 -4.11 11.70 -38.87
CA MET A 173 -5.47 12.06 -39.25
C MET A 173 -5.74 11.63 -40.70
N VAL A 174 -6.61 10.64 -40.89
CA VAL A 174 -7.36 10.49 -42.13
C VAL A 174 -8.79 10.13 -41.73
N ASP A 175 -9.69 11.07 -41.98
CA ASP A 175 -11.13 10.85 -42.00
C ASP A 175 -11.47 9.70 -42.94
N ASN A 176 -12.09 8.64 -42.42
CA ASN A 176 -13.38 8.15 -42.93
C ASN A 176 -13.82 6.88 -42.22
N GLU A 177 -15.13 6.79 -42.11
CA GLU A 177 -15.91 5.74 -41.46
C GLU A 177 -15.53 4.31 -41.86
N THR A 178 -15.82 3.40 -40.94
CA THR A 178 -15.83 1.92 -41.12
C THR A 178 -14.49 1.22 -40.92
N GLN A 179 -14.02 1.14 -39.67
CA GLN A 179 -13.17 0.03 -39.25
C GLN A 179 -13.62 -0.53 -37.90
N LEU A 180 -14.12 -1.76 -37.96
CA LEU A 180 -14.28 -2.67 -36.83
C LEU A 180 -12.91 -2.78 -36.12
N PRO A 181 -12.80 -2.67 -34.79
CA PRO A 181 -11.50 -2.77 -34.13
C PRO A 181 -10.97 -4.19 -34.35
N SER A 182 -9.98 -4.30 -35.22
CA SER A 182 -9.27 -5.55 -35.47
C SER A 182 -8.53 -5.96 -34.20
N SER A 183 -8.66 -7.25 -33.94
CA SER A 183 -8.29 -7.99 -32.75
C SER A 183 -6.79 -7.99 -32.42
N GLU A 184 -6.52 -7.95 -31.11
CA GLU A 184 -5.49 -8.76 -30.43
C GLU A 184 -4.01 -8.56 -30.81
N SER A 185 -3.37 -7.53 -30.23
CA SER A 185 -2.08 -7.68 -29.51
C SER A 185 -1.65 -6.39 -28.79
N GLY A 186 -2.55 -5.71 -28.07
CA GLY A 186 -2.19 -4.53 -27.29
C GLY A 186 -1.46 -4.95 -26.01
N GLY A 187 -0.17 -4.64 -25.89
CA GLY A 187 0.56 -4.86 -24.65
C GLY A 187 0.19 -3.84 -23.56
N SER A 188 0.70 -4.04 -22.36
CA SER A 188 0.49 -3.13 -21.23
C SER A 188 1.77 -2.93 -20.44
N THR A 189 1.98 -1.73 -19.90
CA THR A 189 2.97 -1.54 -18.84
C THR A 189 2.28 -1.61 -17.48
N ARG A 190 2.87 -2.37 -16.55
CA ARG A 190 2.33 -2.63 -15.21
C ARG A 190 3.32 -2.20 -14.13
N ALA A 191 2.84 -1.45 -13.14
CA ALA A 191 3.62 -1.00 -12.00
C ALA A 191 3.60 -2.02 -10.85
N PHE A 192 4.78 -2.32 -10.34
CA PHE A 192 5.03 -3.14 -9.16
C PHE A 192 5.86 -2.35 -8.15
N THR A 193 5.75 -2.71 -6.88
CA THR A 193 6.65 -2.22 -5.84
C THR A 193 7.43 -3.41 -5.33
N MET A 194 8.74 -3.40 -5.58
CA MET A 194 9.66 -4.46 -5.19
C MET A 194 10.34 -4.07 -3.88
N ILE A 195 10.35 -5.00 -2.93
CA ILE A 195 10.96 -4.82 -1.62
C ILE A 195 11.93 -5.98 -1.40
N GLU A 196 13.19 -5.65 -1.16
CA GLU A 196 14.23 -6.60 -0.84
C GLU A 196 14.50 -6.54 0.67
N ILE A 197 14.43 -7.68 1.34
CA ILE A 197 14.64 -7.80 2.78
C ILE A 197 15.84 -8.73 3.00
N LEU A 198 16.91 -8.18 3.57
CA LEU A 198 18.14 -8.90 3.91
C LEU A 198 18.43 -8.75 5.40
N ASN A 199 18.81 -9.85 6.05
CA ASN A 199 19.12 -9.86 7.48
C ASN A 199 18.04 -9.19 8.35
N ARG A 200 16.76 -9.48 8.05
CA ARG A 200 15.57 -8.97 8.75
C ARG A 200 15.38 -7.45 8.67
N ARG A 201 16.01 -6.78 7.72
CA ARG A 201 15.88 -5.35 7.46
C ARG A 201 15.56 -5.12 6.00
N VAL A 202 14.83 -4.04 5.71
CA VAL A 202 14.62 -3.62 4.33
C VAL A 202 15.95 -3.10 3.80
N ASP A 203 16.35 -3.62 2.64
CA ASP A 203 17.60 -3.27 1.98
C ASP A 203 17.35 -2.34 0.80
N LYS A 204 16.39 -2.70 -0.06
CA LYS A 204 15.98 -1.90 -1.22
C LYS A 204 14.47 -1.84 -1.35
N ILE A 205 13.96 -0.69 -1.76
CA ILE A 205 12.59 -0.53 -2.26
C ILE A 205 12.67 0.15 -3.63
N ALA A 206 12.03 -0.46 -4.62
CA ALA A 206 11.93 0.09 -5.97
C ALA A 206 10.49 0.09 -6.48
N GLU A 207 10.15 1.15 -7.21
CA GLU A 207 9.02 1.15 -8.13
C GLU A 207 9.49 0.60 -9.48
N THR A 208 8.81 -0.43 -9.98
CA THR A 208 9.23 -1.16 -11.16
C THR A 208 8.10 -1.20 -12.17
N TRP A 209 8.36 -0.75 -13.40
CA TRP A 209 7.42 -0.84 -14.51
C TRP A 209 7.83 -1.96 -15.45
N VAL A 210 6.91 -2.88 -15.72
CA VAL A 210 7.12 -4.06 -16.56
C VAL A 210 6.20 -3.98 -17.77
N SER A 211 6.77 -4.05 -18.97
CA SER A 211 6.02 -4.23 -20.21
C SER A 211 5.60 -5.68 -20.36
N VAL A 212 4.34 -5.91 -20.71
CA VAL A 212 3.72 -7.22 -20.91
C VAL A 212 3.10 -7.25 -22.29
N VAL A 213 3.65 -8.07 -23.20
CA VAL A 213 3.17 -8.24 -24.58
C VAL A 213 3.02 -9.73 -24.86
N GLY A 214 1.78 -10.22 -24.93
CA GLY A 214 1.51 -11.66 -24.90
C GLY A 214 2.10 -12.29 -23.63
N ASP A 215 2.89 -13.35 -23.79
CA ASP A 215 3.59 -14.04 -22.69
C ASP A 215 4.96 -13.43 -22.36
N LYS A 216 5.39 -12.39 -23.08
CA LYS A 216 6.70 -11.75 -22.85
C LYS A 216 6.56 -10.64 -21.83
N THR A 217 7.42 -10.67 -20.82
CA THR A 217 7.56 -9.62 -19.81
C THR A 217 8.97 -9.04 -19.83
N THR A 218 9.09 -7.71 -19.92
CA THR A 218 10.39 -7.02 -19.89
C THR A 218 10.36 -5.86 -18.92
N LEU A 219 11.41 -5.73 -18.09
CA LEU A 219 11.62 -4.55 -17.25
C LEU A 219 11.76 -3.32 -18.16
N GLN A 220 10.94 -2.29 -17.93
CA GLN A 220 10.96 -1.03 -18.68
C GLN A 220 11.64 0.07 -17.88
N GLU A 221 11.28 0.21 -16.60
CA GLU A 221 11.82 1.25 -15.71
C GLU A 221 11.94 0.70 -14.29
N GLU A 222 13.01 1.08 -13.60
CA GLU A 222 13.17 0.87 -12.17
C GLU A 222 13.55 2.20 -11.52
N HIS A 223 12.75 2.62 -10.54
CA HIS A 223 12.99 3.80 -9.74
C HIS A 223 13.22 3.40 -8.28
N ILE A 224 14.46 3.55 -7.81
CA ILE A 224 14.85 3.21 -6.44
C ILE A 224 14.30 4.28 -5.49
N LEU A 225 13.36 3.89 -4.63
CA LEU A 225 12.77 4.74 -3.60
C LEU A 225 13.59 4.71 -2.31
N PHE A 226 14.27 3.60 -2.06
CA PHE A 226 15.12 3.40 -0.89
C PHE A 226 16.23 2.40 -1.22
N GLN A 227 17.43 2.73 -0.79
CA GLN A 227 18.56 1.80 -0.76
C GLN A 227 19.29 2.06 0.55
N ARG A 228 19.51 0.99 1.33
CA ARG A 228 20.34 1.09 2.52
C ARG A 228 21.78 1.32 2.08
N SER A 229 22.42 2.35 2.63
CA SER A 229 23.86 2.53 2.50
C SER A 229 24.58 1.51 3.38
N ASP A 230 25.66 0.92 2.86
CA ASP A 230 26.53 -0.02 3.60
C ASP A 230 27.20 0.62 4.81
#